data_AF-A0A8T0AJU9-F1
#
_entry.id   AF-A0A8T0AJU9-F1
#
_cell.length_a   1.000
_cell.length_b   1.000
_cell.length_c   1.000
_cell.angle_alpha   90.00
_cell.angle_beta   90.00
_cell.angle_gamma   90.00
#
_symmetry.space_group_name_H-M   'P 1'
#
loop_
_entity.id
_entity.type
_entity.pdbx_description
1 polymer ?
#
loop_
_entity_poly.entity_id
_entity_poly.type
_entity_poly.pdbx_seq_one_letter_code
_entity_poly.pdbx_strand_id
1 'polypeptide(L)'
;MFLVHVFLLLLEPSLWRLITGSPTDENTRRSGHGEQGEPGHNEHHKDSYSTFASEFLVSRYLSDEGYPFPTAPPVDPFARIRVSDCGVTKGCIRYGKPGCDAETCEYFLSYRRIGTDVEFEMSADTDGWVAVGFSSDKKMGGDDVMGCVHDDNGRVRIHHFYNVGQWAKEIRRNPARDEEGLFENNRVTCRFKRPLYVPREETLVDLHLSWYYLFAWGPAIQGSITRHDFDNPPVSDHMISIYKYEDIFMPATAYQTFSSPFCLLLIVALTFYLLMGSP
;
A
#
# COMPACT_ATOMS: atom_id res chain seq x y z
N MET A 1 39.55 -41.07 -28.19
CA MET A 1 40.19 -40.14 -29.16
C MET A 1 39.77 -38.73 -28.75
N PHE A 2 40.54 -38.01 -27.91
CA PHE A 2 41.72 -37.18 -28.26
C PHE A 2 41.34 -36.18 -29.38
N LEU A 3 41.44 -34.84 -29.29
CA LEU A 3 42.24 -33.87 -28.54
C LEU A 3 41.39 -32.57 -28.43
N VAL A 4 41.27 -31.82 -27.33
CA VAL A 4 42.24 -30.88 -26.70
C VAL A 4 42.90 -29.92 -27.69
N HIS A 5 42.48 -28.65 -27.72
CA HIS A 5 43.36 -27.52 -28.05
C HIS A 5 43.15 -26.40 -27.02
N VAL A 6 43.95 -26.51 -25.97
CA VAL A 6 44.36 -25.41 -25.10
C VAL A 6 45.53 -24.71 -25.81
N PHE A 7 45.52 -23.38 -25.90
CA PHE A 7 46.71 -22.59 -26.22
C PHE A 7 47.14 -21.82 -24.97
N LEU A 8 48.34 -22.14 -24.49
CA LEU A 8 49.03 -21.56 -23.34
C LEU A 8 49.84 -20.31 -23.77
N LEU A 9 49.77 -19.28 -22.93
CA LEU A 9 50.87 -18.50 -22.31
C LEU A 9 52.15 -18.20 -23.11
N LEU A 10 52.50 -16.90 -23.20
CA LEU A 10 53.81 -16.26 -22.95
C LEU A 10 53.53 -14.73 -22.86
N LEU A 11 54.11 -13.84 -22.04
CA LEU A 11 55.13 -13.82 -21.00
C LEU A 11 55.03 -12.40 -20.35
N GLU A 12 55.30 -12.30 -19.04
CA GLU A 12 55.39 -11.07 -18.21
C GLU A 12 56.65 -10.22 -18.56
N PRO A 13 57.28 -9.35 -17.72
CA PRO A 13 56.91 -8.61 -16.48
C PRO A 13 57.47 -7.15 -16.39
N SER A 14 57.10 -6.44 -15.31
CA SER A 14 57.94 -5.51 -14.50
C SER A 14 58.36 -4.11 -15.00
N LEU A 15 58.04 -3.07 -14.20
CA LEU A 15 58.94 -2.12 -13.50
C LEU A 15 58.10 -0.92 -12.97
N TRP A 16 57.76 -0.82 -11.67
CA TRP A 16 58.53 -0.20 -10.58
C TRP A 16 58.91 1.29 -10.77
N ARG A 17 58.32 2.16 -9.93
CA ARG A 17 58.97 3.21 -9.09
C ARG A 17 57.87 3.89 -8.26
N LEU A 18 57.75 3.67 -6.94
CA LEU A 18 58.52 4.27 -5.84
C LEU A 18 58.58 5.81 -5.89
N ILE A 19 57.80 6.46 -5.02
CA ILE A 19 58.26 7.61 -4.21
C ILE A 19 57.76 7.38 -2.78
N THR A 20 58.73 7.21 -1.87
CA THR A 20 58.63 7.15 -0.41
C THR A 20 58.78 8.56 0.20
N GLY A 21 57.93 8.92 1.17
CA GLY A 21 58.29 9.20 2.58
C GLY A 21 58.21 10.71 2.91
N SER A 22 57.91 11.22 4.10
CA SER A 22 57.60 10.73 5.48
C SER A 22 57.43 12.03 6.37
N PRO A 23 57.37 12.04 7.73
CA PRO A 23 56.35 11.57 8.70
C PRO A 23 55.96 12.63 9.78
N THR A 24 55.30 12.13 10.86
CA THR A 24 55.06 12.62 12.25
C THR A 24 53.65 13.15 12.56
N ASP A 25 52.97 12.81 13.67
CA ASP A 25 53.29 11.94 14.81
C ASP A 25 52.00 11.49 15.53
N GLU A 26 52.22 10.63 16.53
CA GLU A 26 51.41 9.53 17.04
C GLU A 26 50.60 9.80 18.35
N ASN A 27 49.57 8.97 18.55
CA ASN A 27 48.84 8.55 19.78
C ASN A 27 48.89 9.37 21.09
N THR A 28 47.73 9.44 21.78
CA THR A 28 47.46 8.60 22.99
C THR A 28 46.05 8.78 23.58
N ARG A 29 45.44 7.65 23.98
CA ARG A 29 44.28 7.51 24.88
C ARG A 29 44.76 6.94 26.22
N ARG A 30 44.27 7.47 27.36
CA ARG A 30 43.88 6.79 28.64
C ARG A 30 43.78 7.84 29.78
N SER A 31 42.61 8.01 30.40
CA SER A 31 42.07 7.31 31.59
C SER A 31 42.75 7.70 32.91
N GLY A 32 41.94 8.15 33.89
CA GLY A 32 42.38 8.86 35.10
C GLY A 32 42.37 8.08 36.43
N HIS A 33 42.59 8.83 37.52
CA HIS A 33 42.37 8.57 38.97
C HIS A 33 43.00 9.78 39.72
N GLY A 34 42.55 10.37 40.84
CA GLY A 34 41.44 10.18 41.79
C GLY A 34 41.73 11.06 43.04
N GLU A 35 40.67 11.57 43.69
CA GLU A 35 40.52 11.90 45.14
C GLU A 35 41.34 13.07 45.77
N GLN A 36 40.93 13.82 46.82
CA GLN A 36 39.73 14.12 47.61
C GLN A 36 40.12 15.32 48.53
N GLY A 37 39.18 16.20 48.92
CA GLY A 37 39.41 17.19 50.00
C GLY A 37 38.40 18.34 50.08
N GLU A 38 37.35 18.17 50.88
CA GLU A 38 36.44 19.21 51.44
C GLU A 38 37.06 19.79 52.76
N PRO A 39 36.54 20.88 53.43
CA PRO A 39 35.18 21.44 53.35
C PRO A 39 35.03 23.00 53.37
N GLY A 40 33.84 23.45 52.93
CA GLY A 40 33.01 24.45 53.60
C GLY A 40 33.34 25.96 53.49
N HIS A 41 32.50 26.71 52.77
CA HIS A 41 31.71 27.80 53.37
C HIS A 41 30.54 28.21 52.48
N ASN A 42 29.38 28.33 53.13
CA ASN A 42 28.04 28.54 52.62
C ASN A 42 27.74 30.04 52.53
N GLU A 43 27.31 30.55 51.38
CA GLU A 43 26.56 31.82 51.32
C GLU A 43 25.62 31.86 50.10
N HIS A 44 24.32 32.03 50.39
CA HIS A 44 23.20 32.01 49.46
C HIS A 44 23.10 33.33 48.67
N HIS A 45 23.21 33.25 47.34
CA HIS A 45 22.68 34.31 46.47
C HIS A 45 21.15 34.19 46.38
N LYS A 46 20.48 35.31 46.63
CA LYS A 46 19.01 35.44 46.65
C LYS A 46 18.45 35.52 45.23
N ASP A 47 17.67 34.53 44.83
CA ASP A 47 16.82 34.57 43.64
C ASP A 47 15.60 35.46 43.91
N SER A 48 15.66 36.73 43.49
CA SER A 48 14.59 37.71 43.71
C SER A 48 13.90 38.13 42.41
N TYR A 49 13.47 37.16 41.59
CA TYR A 49 12.59 37.45 40.45
C TYR A 49 11.53 36.38 40.11
N SER A 50 11.40 35.27 40.86
CA SER A 50 10.43 34.21 40.51
C SER A 50 9.20 34.08 41.44
N THR A 51 9.16 34.80 42.56
CA THR A 51 8.09 34.59 43.56
C THR A 51 6.79 35.35 43.28
N PHE A 52 6.80 36.44 42.52
CA PHE A 52 5.56 37.15 42.19
C PHE A 52 4.73 36.43 41.10
N ALA A 53 5.39 35.72 40.17
CA ALA A 53 4.71 35.00 39.09
C ALA A 53 4.12 33.66 39.53
N SER A 54 4.72 33.00 40.53
CA SER A 54 4.22 31.72 41.05
C SER A 54 2.96 31.88 41.90
N GLU A 55 2.84 32.94 42.71
CA GLU A 55 1.65 33.12 43.56
C GLU A 55 0.40 33.48 42.75
N PHE A 56 0.55 34.16 41.61
CA PHE A 56 -0.58 34.49 40.74
C PHE A 56 -1.07 33.31 39.88
N LEU A 57 -0.18 32.36 39.56
CA LEU A 57 -0.51 31.17 38.78
C LEU A 57 -1.07 30.03 39.66
N VAL A 58 -0.59 29.90 40.90
CA VAL A 58 -1.08 28.86 41.82
C VAL A 58 -2.45 29.21 42.39
N SER A 59 -2.73 30.49 42.65
CA SER A 59 -4.02 30.88 43.24
C SER A 59 -5.21 30.74 42.26
N ARG A 60 -4.98 30.67 40.94
CA ARG A 60 -6.02 30.34 39.94
C ARG A 60 -6.22 28.84 39.73
N TYR A 61 -5.43 27.99 40.38
CA TYR A 61 -5.46 26.53 40.18
C TYR A 61 -6.16 25.77 41.31
N LEU A 62 -6.67 26.48 42.33
CA LEU A 62 -7.38 25.89 43.46
C LEU A 62 -8.71 26.60 43.71
N SER A 63 -9.57 26.65 42.69
CA SER A 63 -11.01 26.84 42.86
C SER A 63 -11.74 26.44 41.59
N ASP A 64 -12.87 25.78 41.76
CA ASP A 64 -13.86 25.34 40.77
C ASP A 64 -13.62 23.99 40.05
N GLU A 65 -14.19 22.96 40.68
CA GLU A 65 -15.19 22.06 40.08
C GLU A 65 -15.20 22.02 38.53
N GLY A 66 -14.59 20.96 37.98
CA GLY A 66 -15.21 20.20 36.90
C GLY A 66 -15.43 20.89 35.55
N TYR A 67 -14.46 21.62 35.01
CA TYR A 67 -14.43 21.87 33.57
C TYR A 67 -13.85 20.65 32.85
N PRO A 68 -14.64 19.84 32.11
CA PRO A 68 -14.07 18.82 31.26
C PRO A 68 -13.19 19.52 30.21
N PHE A 69 -11.91 19.17 30.19
CA PHE A 69 -11.04 19.51 29.07
C PHE A 69 -11.77 19.14 27.78
N PRO A 70 -11.83 20.03 26.76
CA PRO A 70 -12.36 19.66 25.45
C PRO A 70 -11.61 18.41 25.01
N THR A 71 -12.30 17.27 25.00
CA THR A 71 -11.74 16.03 24.48
C THR A 71 -11.39 16.34 23.03
N ALA A 72 -10.17 15.98 22.59
CA ALA A 72 -9.81 16.14 21.20
C ALA A 72 -10.94 15.57 20.33
N PRO A 73 -11.37 16.27 19.27
CA PRO A 73 -12.44 15.80 18.41
C PRO A 73 -12.12 14.34 17.99
N PRO A 74 -13.12 13.45 17.92
CA PRO A 74 -12.92 12.08 17.50
C PRO A 74 -12.07 12.03 16.22
N VAL A 75 -11.14 11.07 16.17
CA VAL A 75 -10.31 10.78 14.98
C VAL A 75 -11.20 10.85 13.74
N ASP A 76 -10.77 11.63 12.74
CA ASP A 76 -11.59 11.97 11.57
C ASP A 76 -12.18 10.69 10.97
N PRO A 77 -13.52 10.56 10.92
CA PRO A 77 -14.16 9.41 10.31
C PRO A 77 -13.66 9.27 8.87
N PHE A 78 -13.24 8.08 8.47
CA PHE A 78 -12.91 7.80 7.07
C PHE A 78 -14.07 8.25 6.19
N ALA A 79 -13.84 9.29 5.38
CA ALA A 79 -14.91 9.86 4.58
C ALA A 79 -15.38 8.84 3.55
N ARG A 80 -16.68 8.49 3.59
CA ARG A 80 -17.26 7.46 2.72
C ARG A 80 -16.99 7.74 1.24
N ILE A 81 -16.69 6.66 0.51
CA ILE A 81 -16.41 6.69 -0.91
C ILE A 81 -17.71 6.99 -1.68
N ARG A 82 -17.75 8.10 -2.40
CA ARG A 82 -18.91 8.50 -3.21
C ARG A 82 -18.89 7.81 -4.57
N VAL A 83 -19.82 6.88 -4.80
CA VAL A 83 -19.97 6.19 -6.10
C VAL A 83 -20.68 7.08 -7.14
N SER A 84 -21.41 8.12 -6.70
CA SER A 84 -22.01 9.12 -7.61
C SER A 84 -21.00 9.87 -8.48
N ASP A 85 -19.74 9.88 -8.06
CA ASP A 85 -18.65 10.62 -8.71
C ASP A 85 -17.98 9.79 -9.83
N CYS A 86 -18.31 8.49 -9.92
CA CYS A 86 -17.80 7.55 -10.90
C CYS A 86 -18.20 7.94 -12.33
N GLY A 87 -17.24 7.93 -13.24
CA GLY A 87 -17.43 8.35 -14.64
C GLY A 87 -17.55 9.87 -14.83
N VAL A 88 -17.53 10.66 -13.75
CA VAL A 88 -17.64 12.13 -13.79
C VAL A 88 -16.34 12.79 -13.35
N THR A 89 -15.93 12.57 -12.09
CA THR A 89 -14.72 13.18 -11.49
C THR A 89 -13.67 12.15 -11.11
N LYS A 90 -14.02 10.86 -11.15
CA LYS A 90 -13.11 9.73 -10.94
C LYS A 90 -13.52 8.53 -11.77
N GLY A 91 -12.55 7.69 -12.14
CA GLY A 91 -12.85 6.38 -12.71
C GLY A 91 -13.13 5.37 -11.60
N CYS A 92 -13.99 4.40 -11.86
CA CYS A 92 -14.37 3.37 -10.91
C CYS A 92 -14.43 2.00 -11.59
N ILE A 93 -14.02 0.99 -10.84
CA ILE A 93 -14.17 -0.42 -11.18
C ILE A 93 -14.88 -1.12 -10.03
N ARG A 94 -15.95 -1.84 -10.37
CA ARG A 94 -16.81 -2.55 -9.43
C ARG A 94 -16.89 -4.01 -9.80
N TYR A 95 -16.63 -4.89 -8.84
CA TYR A 95 -16.80 -6.33 -9.00
C TYR A 95 -17.73 -6.86 -7.90
N GLY A 96 -18.79 -7.56 -8.29
CA GLY A 96 -19.75 -8.12 -7.34
C GLY A 96 -21.17 -8.22 -7.90
N LYS A 97 -22.14 -8.08 -7.01
CA LYS A 97 -23.58 -8.07 -7.33
C LYS A 97 -23.97 -6.85 -8.19
N PRO A 98 -24.88 -7.00 -9.17
CA PRO A 98 -25.42 -5.87 -9.92
C PRO A 98 -25.90 -4.73 -9.02
N GLY A 99 -25.41 -3.51 -9.30
CA GLY A 99 -25.78 -2.31 -8.57
C GLY A 99 -25.07 -2.11 -7.22
N CYS A 100 -24.05 -2.91 -6.91
CA CYS A 100 -23.24 -2.68 -5.71
C CYS A 100 -22.46 -1.36 -5.76
N ASP A 101 -22.07 -0.90 -4.57
CA ASP A 101 -21.28 0.30 -4.31
C ASP A 101 -19.97 -0.06 -3.58
N ALA A 102 -19.21 0.93 -3.15
CA ALA A 102 -17.92 0.72 -2.48
C ALA A 102 -18.04 -0.09 -1.16
N GLU A 103 -19.19 -0.07 -0.49
CA GLU A 103 -19.40 -0.75 0.80
C GLU A 103 -20.03 -2.15 0.63
N THR A 104 -20.58 -2.45 -0.56
CA THR A 104 -21.33 -3.69 -0.83
C THR A 104 -20.73 -4.55 -1.94
N CYS A 105 -19.85 -4.01 -2.78
CA CYS A 105 -19.14 -4.80 -3.78
C CYS A 105 -18.12 -5.75 -3.12
N GLU A 106 -17.90 -6.90 -3.74
CA GLU A 106 -16.82 -7.82 -3.33
C GLU A 106 -15.46 -7.15 -3.51
N TYR A 107 -15.29 -6.39 -4.59
CA TYR A 107 -14.14 -5.52 -4.82
C TYR A 107 -14.55 -4.20 -5.46
N PHE A 108 -13.98 -3.11 -4.97
CA PHE A 108 -14.15 -1.76 -5.47
C PHE A 108 -12.78 -1.08 -5.59
N LEU A 109 -12.56 -0.40 -6.71
CA LEU A 109 -11.45 0.51 -6.92
C LEU A 109 -12.00 1.80 -7.53
N SER A 110 -11.51 2.95 -7.09
CA SER A 110 -11.62 4.18 -7.87
C SER A 110 -10.29 4.91 -7.94
N TYR A 111 -10.12 5.69 -9.01
CA TYR A 111 -8.92 6.47 -9.24
C TYR A 111 -9.28 7.89 -9.72
N ARG A 112 -8.57 8.90 -9.21
CA ARG A 112 -8.63 10.25 -9.74
C ARG A 112 -7.27 10.92 -9.72
N ARG A 113 -6.96 11.67 -10.77
CA ARG A 113 -5.71 12.42 -10.84
C ARG A 113 -5.80 13.66 -9.94
N ILE A 114 -4.79 13.87 -9.10
CA ILE A 114 -4.62 15.04 -8.23
C ILE A 114 -3.23 15.62 -8.48
N GLY A 115 -3.15 16.67 -9.31
CA GLY A 115 -1.85 17.26 -9.68
C GLY A 115 -0.94 16.23 -10.37
N THR A 116 0.19 15.92 -9.75
CA THR A 116 1.19 14.93 -10.21
C THR A 116 1.00 13.53 -9.61
N ASP A 117 -0.05 13.35 -8.80
CA ASP A 117 -0.37 12.09 -8.16
C ASP A 117 -1.72 11.56 -8.69
N VAL A 118 -1.99 10.29 -8.38
CA VAL A 118 -3.30 9.66 -8.52
C VAL A 118 -3.74 9.23 -7.13
N GLU A 119 -4.94 9.65 -6.74
CA GLU A 119 -5.59 9.14 -5.55
C GLU A 119 -6.35 7.87 -5.91
N PHE A 120 -6.07 6.80 -5.16
CA PHE A 120 -6.76 5.53 -5.25
C PHE A 120 -7.60 5.32 -4.00
N GLU A 121 -8.82 4.82 -4.19
CA GLU A 121 -9.69 4.35 -3.12
C GLU A 121 -10.02 2.87 -3.39
N MET A 122 -9.71 1.97 -2.46
CA MET A 122 -9.99 0.53 -2.59
C MET A 122 -10.87 0.06 -1.44
N SER A 123 -11.75 -0.89 -1.74
CA SER A 123 -12.53 -1.61 -0.72
C SER A 123 -12.80 -3.04 -1.17
N ALA A 124 -12.70 -4.01 -0.27
CA ALA A 124 -13.09 -5.40 -0.56
C ALA A 124 -13.71 -6.10 0.65
N ASP A 125 -14.60 -7.06 0.36
CA ASP A 125 -15.23 -7.93 1.35
C ASP A 125 -14.23 -8.99 1.83
N THR A 126 -13.35 -8.60 2.75
CA THR A 126 -12.26 -9.42 3.25
C THR A 126 -11.77 -8.89 4.60
N ASP A 127 -11.26 -9.79 5.43
CA ASP A 127 -10.58 -9.49 6.70
C ASP A 127 -9.07 -9.34 6.56
N GLY A 128 -8.51 -9.54 5.36
CA GLY A 128 -7.08 -9.60 5.14
C GLY A 128 -6.53 -8.41 4.38
N TRP A 129 -6.69 -8.41 3.06
CA TRP A 129 -6.08 -7.40 2.20
C TRP A 129 -6.82 -7.22 0.88
N VAL A 130 -6.67 -6.04 0.29
CA VAL A 130 -7.16 -5.66 -1.05
C VAL A 130 -6.03 -4.99 -1.83
N ALA A 131 -5.86 -5.31 -3.11
CA ALA A 131 -4.79 -4.74 -3.93
C ALA A 131 -5.22 -4.49 -5.39
N VAL A 132 -4.45 -3.61 -6.04
CA VAL A 132 -4.47 -3.40 -7.48
C VAL A 132 -3.06 -3.59 -8.03
N GLY A 133 -2.94 -4.42 -9.07
CA GLY A 133 -1.72 -4.56 -9.86
C GLY A 133 -1.83 -3.83 -11.19
N PHE A 134 -0.78 -3.12 -11.58
CA PHE A 134 -0.64 -2.48 -12.89
C PHE A 134 0.28 -3.33 -13.76
N SER A 135 -0.26 -3.88 -14.84
CA SER A 135 0.42 -4.87 -15.67
C SER A 135 0.39 -4.56 -17.15
N SER A 136 1.44 -5.00 -17.85
CA SER A 136 1.54 -4.91 -19.31
C SER A 136 0.68 -5.97 -20.02
N ASP A 137 0.27 -7.02 -19.30
CA ASP A 137 -0.63 -8.05 -19.79
C ASP A 137 -1.73 -8.38 -18.74
N LYS A 138 -2.48 -9.46 -18.95
CA LYS A 138 -3.59 -9.85 -18.05
C LYS A 138 -3.20 -10.91 -17.03
N LYS A 139 -1.91 -11.09 -16.74
CA LYS A 139 -1.39 -12.16 -15.89
C LYS A 139 -0.50 -11.59 -14.79
N MET A 140 -0.50 -12.27 -13.65
CA MET A 140 0.41 -11.96 -12.56
C MET A 140 1.85 -12.33 -12.93
N GLY A 141 2.77 -11.37 -12.82
CA GLY A 141 4.20 -11.54 -12.95
C GLY A 141 4.88 -10.39 -13.67
N GLY A 142 5.71 -9.64 -12.94
CA GLY A 142 6.36 -8.42 -13.44
C GLY A 142 5.50 -7.17 -13.27
N ASP A 143 4.66 -7.14 -12.23
CA ASP A 143 3.66 -6.09 -12.01
C ASP A 143 4.04 -5.21 -10.82
N ASP A 144 3.72 -3.93 -10.94
CA ASP A 144 3.68 -2.96 -9.84
C ASP A 144 2.34 -3.10 -9.10
N VAL A 145 2.38 -3.35 -7.79
CA VAL A 145 1.18 -3.64 -6.99
C VAL A 145 1.11 -2.74 -5.77
N MET A 146 -0.03 -2.06 -5.61
CA MET A 146 -0.37 -1.34 -4.39
C MET A 146 -1.45 -2.10 -3.64
N GLY A 147 -1.23 -2.38 -2.37
CA GLY A 147 -2.16 -3.17 -1.54
C GLY A 147 -2.41 -2.54 -0.18
N CYS A 148 -3.62 -2.72 0.33
CA CYS A 148 -4.03 -2.33 1.67
C CYS A 148 -4.20 -3.58 2.51
N VAL A 149 -3.45 -3.67 3.61
CA VAL A 149 -3.32 -4.88 4.42
C VAL A 149 -3.78 -4.57 5.83
N HIS A 150 -4.73 -5.37 6.33
CA HIS A 150 -5.19 -5.35 7.70
C HIS A 150 -4.17 -6.07 8.59
N ASP A 151 -3.64 -5.34 9.58
CA ASP A 151 -2.68 -5.85 10.56
C ASP A 151 -3.36 -6.42 11.80
N ASP A 152 -2.61 -7.17 12.60
CA ASP A 152 -3.10 -7.75 13.85
C ASP A 152 -3.49 -6.70 14.91
N ASN A 153 -3.15 -5.42 14.71
CA ASN A 153 -3.52 -4.32 15.61
C ASN A 153 -4.86 -3.67 15.21
N GLY A 154 -5.57 -4.20 14.21
CA GLY A 154 -6.82 -3.64 13.72
C GLY A 154 -6.65 -2.45 12.76
N ARG A 155 -5.44 -2.20 12.25
CA ARG A 155 -5.13 -1.09 11.34
C ARG A 155 -4.96 -1.59 9.93
N VAL A 156 -5.43 -0.81 8.97
CA VAL A 156 -5.16 -1.05 7.54
C VAL A 156 -3.99 -0.16 7.13
N ARG A 157 -2.93 -0.76 6.57
CA ARG A 157 -1.76 -0.05 6.04
C ARG A 157 -1.61 -0.26 4.55
N ILE A 158 -1.03 0.73 3.87
CA ILE A 158 -0.73 0.61 2.45
C ILE A 158 0.69 0.04 2.32
N HIS A 159 0.83 -0.94 1.45
CA HIS A 159 2.07 -1.60 1.11
C HIS A 159 2.26 -1.56 -0.40
N HIS A 160 3.53 -1.60 -0.80
CA HIS A 160 3.94 -1.68 -2.20
C HIS A 160 4.59 -3.04 -2.43
N PHE A 161 4.18 -3.73 -3.48
CA PHE A 161 4.70 -5.03 -3.88
C PHE A 161 5.11 -5.01 -5.34
N TYR A 162 6.04 -5.90 -5.68
CA TYR A 162 6.38 -6.22 -7.05
C TYR A 162 6.19 -7.72 -7.28
N ASN A 163 5.44 -8.10 -8.31
CA ASN A 163 5.18 -9.50 -8.61
C ASN A 163 6.36 -10.12 -9.34
N VAL A 164 6.85 -11.26 -8.86
CA VAL A 164 7.87 -12.09 -9.54
C VAL A 164 7.28 -13.46 -9.82
N GLY A 165 6.87 -13.69 -11.07
CA GLY A 165 6.03 -14.83 -11.40
C GLY A 165 4.70 -14.76 -10.63
N GLN A 166 4.38 -15.80 -9.87
CA GLN A 166 3.13 -15.90 -9.10
C GLN A 166 3.32 -15.50 -7.62
N TRP A 167 4.38 -14.75 -7.30
CA TRP A 167 4.70 -14.33 -5.93
C TRP A 167 4.72 -12.82 -5.83
N ALA A 168 4.09 -12.28 -4.79
CA ALA A 168 4.17 -10.86 -4.46
C ALA A 168 5.34 -10.62 -3.49
N LYS A 169 6.31 -9.80 -3.90
CA LYS A 169 7.44 -9.40 -3.05
C LYS A 169 7.22 -8.00 -2.54
N GLU A 170 7.20 -7.81 -1.22
CA GLU A 170 7.08 -6.48 -0.63
C GLU A 170 8.32 -5.63 -0.92
N ILE A 171 8.08 -4.39 -1.33
CA ILE A 171 9.08 -3.38 -1.63
C ILE A 171 9.09 -2.36 -0.50
N ARG A 172 10.21 -2.27 0.22
CA ARG A 172 10.37 -1.37 1.38
C ARG A 172 10.13 0.10 1.05
N ARG A 173 10.45 0.51 -0.19
CA ARG A 173 10.23 1.87 -0.66
C ARG A 173 8.78 1.97 -1.18
N ASN A 174 7.89 2.41 -0.30
CA ASN A 174 6.49 2.63 -0.62
C ASN A 174 6.31 4.06 -1.19
N PRO A 175 5.77 4.23 -2.42
CA PRO A 175 5.50 5.55 -2.98
C PRO A 175 4.19 6.19 -2.47
N ALA A 176 3.40 5.48 -1.66
CA ALA A 176 2.13 5.98 -1.14
C ALA A 176 2.30 7.24 -0.27
N ARG A 177 1.30 8.11 -0.33
CA ARG A 177 1.17 9.33 0.48
C ARG A 177 -0.30 9.48 0.92
N ASP A 178 -0.55 10.34 1.89
CA ASP A 178 -1.90 10.66 2.38
C ASP A 178 -2.71 9.38 2.65
N GLU A 179 -2.11 8.46 3.38
CA GLU A 179 -2.64 7.13 3.65
C GLU A 179 -3.75 7.15 4.69
N GLU A 180 -4.90 6.61 4.32
CA GLU A 180 -6.05 6.38 5.19
C GLU A 180 -6.46 4.92 5.06
N GLY A 181 -6.76 4.27 6.18
CA GLY A 181 -7.15 2.87 6.23
C GLY A 181 -8.22 2.62 7.28
N LEU A 182 -9.22 1.82 6.93
CA LEU A 182 -10.34 1.44 7.79
C LEU A 182 -10.61 -0.05 7.64
N PHE A 183 -10.74 -0.73 8.78
CA PHE A 183 -11.32 -2.06 8.85
C PHE A 183 -12.62 -1.99 9.65
N GLU A 184 -13.75 -2.21 8.99
CA GLU A 184 -15.08 -2.18 9.60
C GLU A 184 -15.98 -3.20 8.89
N ASN A 185 -16.86 -3.89 9.63
CA ASN A 185 -17.81 -4.85 9.06
C ASN A 185 -17.17 -5.92 8.14
N ASN A 186 -16.02 -6.47 8.55
CA ASN A 186 -15.29 -7.49 7.77
C ASN A 186 -14.83 -7.00 6.37
N ARG A 187 -14.53 -5.69 6.26
CA ARG A 187 -14.16 -5.05 5.01
C ARG A 187 -12.94 -4.19 5.19
N VAL A 188 -11.92 -4.44 4.38
CA VAL A 188 -10.74 -3.59 4.26
C VAL A 188 -11.05 -2.46 3.28
N THR A 189 -10.91 -1.22 3.75
CA THR A 189 -11.06 -0.01 2.93
C THR A 189 -9.85 0.89 3.12
N CYS A 190 -9.38 1.52 2.05
CA CYS A 190 -8.28 2.46 2.13
C CYS A 190 -8.35 3.55 1.05
N ARG A 191 -7.68 4.66 1.33
CA ARG A 191 -7.44 5.77 0.40
C ARG A 191 -5.98 6.17 0.50
N PHE A 192 -5.34 6.40 -0.64
CA PHE A 192 -3.96 6.89 -0.69
C PHE A 192 -3.67 7.57 -2.01
N LYS A 193 -2.61 8.38 -2.04
CA LYS A 193 -2.06 8.97 -3.27
C LYS A 193 -0.79 8.26 -3.68
N ARG A 194 -0.59 8.12 -4.99
CA ARG A 194 0.61 7.58 -5.61
C ARG A 194 1.10 8.53 -6.72
N PRO A 195 2.39 8.93 -6.75
CA PRO A 195 2.94 9.70 -7.86
C PRO A 195 2.76 9.02 -9.22
N LEU A 196 2.49 9.80 -10.25
CA LEU A 196 2.32 9.29 -11.62
C LEU A 196 3.59 8.60 -12.16
N TYR A 197 4.76 9.11 -11.77
CA TYR A 197 6.06 8.59 -12.21
C TYR A 197 7.11 8.79 -11.12
N VAL A 198 7.93 7.77 -10.87
CA VAL A 198 9.07 7.83 -9.94
C VAL A 198 10.34 7.46 -10.73
N PRO A 199 11.25 8.41 -10.98
CA PRO A 199 12.48 8.12 -11.73
C PRO A 199 13.35 7.07 -11.03
N ARG A 200 14.00 6.21 -11.82
CA ARG A 200 14.96 5.18 -11.37
C ARG A 200 14.38 4.17 -10.38
N GLU A 201 13.07 3.92 -10.44
CA GLU A 201 12.42 2.85 -9.69
C GLU A 201 11.83 1.85 -10.69
N GLU A 202 12.48 0.70 -10.83
CA GLU A 202 12.09 -0.33 -11.82
C GLU A 202 10.87 -1.14 -11.37
N THR A 203 10.54 -1.10 -10.07
CA THR A 203 9.38 -1.77 -9.51
C THR A 203 8.08 -1.00 -9.71
N LEU A 204 8.16 0.26 -10.17
CA LEU A 204 7.01 1.13 -10.39
C LEU A 204 6.77 1.38 -11.87
N VAL A 205 5.51 1.27 -12.29
CA VAL A 205 5.08 1.62 -13.65
C VAL A 205 4.85 3.14 -13.79
N ASP A 206 5.05 3.65 -15.01
CA ASP A 206 4.66 5.01 -15.38
C ASP A 206 3.15 5.09 -15.66
N LEU A 207 2.40 5.72 -14.76
CA LEU A 207 0.95 5.88 -14.88
C LEU A 207 0.53 6.91 -15.95
N HIS A 208 1.46 7.60 -16.61
CA HIS A 208 1.11 8.35 -17.83
C HIS A 208 0.69 7.41 -18.97
N LEU A 209 1.17 6.17 -18.95
CA LEU A 209 0.79 5.11 -19.87
C LEU A 209 -0.48 4.39 -19.40
N SER A 210 -1.05 3.58 -20.28
CA SER A 210 -2.22 2.75 -19.96
C SER A 210 -1.76 1.34 -19.58
N TRP A 211 -2.41 0.75 -18.58
CA TRP A 211 -2.05 -0.55 -18.01
C TRP A 211 -3.29 -1.42 -17.85
N TYR A 212 -3.13 -2.74 -17.91
CA TYR A 212 -4.16 -3.62 -17.36
C TYR A 212 -4.17 -3.50 -15.85
N TYR A 213 -5.37 -3.51 -15.28
CA TYR A 213 -5.56 -3.48 -13.84
C TYR A 213 -5.93 -4.89 -13.41
N LEU A 214 -5.10 -5.47 -12.54
CA LEU A 214 -5.32 -6.77 -11.93
C LEU A 214 -5.91 -6.54 -10.54
N PHE A 215 -7.08 -7.11 -10.27
CA PHE A 215 -7.82 -6.87 -9.03
C PHE A 215 -7.73 -8.11 -8.15
N ALA A 216 -7.21 -7.96 -6.92
CA ALA A 216 -7.05 -9.09 -6.03
C ALA A 216 -7.33 -8.71 -4.57
N TRP A 217 -7.85 -9.66 -3.82
CA TRP A 217 -8.07 -9.56 -2.38
C TRP A 217 -8.02 -10.97 -1.77
N GLY A 218 -7.85 -11.04 -0.46
CA GLY A 218 -7.84 -12.30 0.25
C GLY A 218 -7.38 -12.17 1.70
N PRO A 219 -7.17 -13.29 2.41
CA PRO A 219 -6.80 -13.28 3.81
C PRO A 219 -5.37 -12.81 4.03
N ALA A 220 -5.13 -12.23 5.20
CA ALA A 220 -3.79 -11.88 5.68
C ALA A 220 -3.48 -12.70 6.93
N ILE A 221 -2.20 -13.05 7.11
CA ILE A 221 -1.71 -13.72 8.31
C ILE A 221 -0.60 -12.85 8.87
N GLN A 222 -0.77 -12.39 10.11
CA GLN A 222 0.23 -11.57 10.81
C GLN A 222 0.60 -10.28 10.07
N GLY A 223 -0.39 -9.62 9.48
CA GLY A 223 -0.19 -8.43 8.64
C GLY A 223 0.58 -8.69 7.34
N SER A 224 0.76 -9.95 6.92
CA SER A 224 1.32 -10.33 5.63
C SER A 224 0.21 -10.83 4.71
N ILE A 225 0.25 -10.40 3.45
CA ILE A 225 -0.66 -10.91 2.41
C ILE A 225 -0.42 -12.41 2.19
N THR A 226 -1.50 -13.14 1.96
CA THR A 226 -1.44 -14.53 1.51
C THR A 226 -1.98 -14.64 0.08
N ARG A 227 -2.21 -15.85 -0.41
CA ARG A 227 -2.82 -16.05 -1.73
C ARG A 227 -4.21 -15.44 -1.75
N HIS A 228 -4.55 -14.76 -2.85
CA HIS A 228 -5.90 -14.22 -3.07
C HIS A 228 -6.96 -15.33 -3.12
N ASP A 229 -8.22 -14.98 -2.83
CA ASP A 229 -9.32 -15.96 -2.66
C ASP A 229 -9.68 -16.72 -3.95
N PHE A 230 -9.50 -16.09 -5.11
CA PHE A 230 -9.93 -16.63 -6.40
C PHE A 230 -8.76 -17.18 -7.21
N ASP A 231 -8.87 -18.38 -7.78
CA ASP A 231 -7.80 -18.90 -8.65
C ASP A 231 -7.55 -18.03 -9.90
N ASN A 232 -8.60 -17.35 -10.38
CA ASN A 232 -8.54 -16.41 -11.50
C ASN A 232 -9.18 -15.09 -11.06
N PRO A 233 -8.43 -14.19 -10.40
CA PRO A 233 -8.95 -12.89 -10.00
C PRO A 233 -9.38 -12.05 -11.20
N PRO A 234 -10.35 -11.13 -11.02
CA PRO A 234 -10.82 -10.29 -12.12
C PRO A 234 -9.70 -9.36 -12.63
N VAL A 235 -9.75 -9.07 -13.93
CA VAL A 235 -8.79 -8.22 -14.64
C VAL A 235 -9.55 -7.30 -15.59
N SER A 236 -9.06 -6.08 -15.81
CA SER A 236 -9.67 -5.18 -16.78
C SER A 236 -9.67 -5.74 -18.21
N ASP A 237 -10.76 -5.52 -18.94
CA ASP A 237 -10.89 -6.03 -20.32
C ASP A 237 -9.92 -5.35 -21.29
N HIS A 238 -9.61 -4.08 -21.04
CA HIS A 238 -8.66 -3.25 -21.78
C HIS A 238 -7.70 -2.55 -20.82
N MET A 239 -6.64 -1.96 -21.40
CA MET A 239 -5.73 -1.11 -20.65
C MET A 239 -6.43 0.19 -20.26
N ILE A 240 -6.38 0.54 -18.98
CA ILE A 240 -7.02 1.72 -18.42
C ILE A 240 -5.99 2.85 -18.32
N SER A 241 -6.38 4.04 -18.76
CA SER A 241 -5.61 5.27 -18.60
C SER A 241 -6.16 6.08 -17.43
N ILE A 242 -5.28 6.60 -16.57
CA ILE A 242 -5.67 7.51 -15.47
C ILE A 242 -6.25 8.84 -15.97
N TYR A 243 -6.15 9.14 -17.27
CA TYR A 243 -6.70 10.34 -17.91
C TYR A 243 -8.15 10.17 -18.37
N LYS A 244 -8.69 8.95 -18.36
CA LYS A 244 -10.06 8.65 -18.75
C LYS A 244 -10.81 8.11 -17.54
N TYR A 245 -11.92 8.76 -17.17
CA TYR A 245 -12.77 8.32 -16.08
C TYR A 245 -13.90 7.46 -16.64
N GLU A 246 -13.78 6.15 -16.43
CA GLU A 246 -14.79 5.16 -16.81
C GLU A 246 -15.49 4.64 -15.55
N ASP A 247 -16.75 4.23 -15.67
CA ASP A 247 -17.46 3.51 -14.61
C ASP A 247 -17.70 2.07 -15.09
N ILE A 248 -16.82 1.17 -14.69
CA ILE A 248 -16.77 -0.21 -15.15
C ILE A 248 -17.41 -1.11 -14.10
N PHE A 249 -18.41 -1.89 -14.51
CA PHE A 249 -19.04 -2.90 -13.68
C PHE A 249 -18.76 -4.31 -14.23
N MET A 250 -18.19 -5.17 -13.38
CA MET A 250 -17.85 -6.55 -13.67
C MET A 250 -18.70 -7.47 -12.78
N PRO A 251 -19.67 -8.22 -13.33
CA PRO A 251 -20.49 -9.12 -12.52
C PRO A 251 -19.63 -10.28 -11.99
N ALA A 252 -19.74 -10.55 -10.68
CA ALA A 252 -19.08 -11.73 -10.11
C ALA A 252 -19.62 -13.02 -10.71
N THR A 253 -18.80 -14.07 -10.70
CA THR A 253 -19.12 -15.39 -11.32
C THR A 253 -20.46 -15.95 -10.86
N ALA A 254 -20.84 -15.74 -9.59
CA ALA A 254 -22.12 -16.15 -9.03
C ALA A 254 -23.35 -15.46 -9.68
N TYR A 255 -23.16 -14.28 -10.27
CA TYR A 255 -24.20 -13.48 -10.93
C TYR A 255 -24.07 -13.47 -12.45
N GLN A 256 -23.08 -14.18 -13.02
CA GLN A 256 -23.00 -14.36 -14.46
C GLN A 256 -24.14 -15.26 -14.91
N THR A 257 -25.19 -14.66 -15.47
CA THR A 257 -26.23 -15.42 -16.16
C THR A 257 -25.60 -16.02 -17.40
N PHE A 258 -25.39 -17.34 -17.42
CA PHE A 258 -25.09 -18.08 -18.63
C PHE A 258 -26.33 -18.08 -19.55
N SER A 259 -26.68 -16.92 -20.11
CA SER A 259 -27.60 -16.82 -21.22
C SER A 259 -26.86 -17.20 -22.50
N SER A 260 -26.34 -18.42 -22.55
CA SER A 260 -25.90 -19.00 -23.81
C SER A 260 -27.15 -19.20 -24.67
N PRO A 261 -27.24 -18.62 -25.88
CA PRO A 261 -28.39 -18.80 -26.75
C PRO A 261 -28.61 -20.29 -27.07
N PHE A 262 -27.53 -21.08 -27.12
CA PHE A 262 -27.63 -22.54 -27.26
C PHE A 262 -28.31 -23.22 -26.07
N CYS A 263 -28.07 -22.76 -24.85
CA CYS A 263 -28.68 -23.32 -23.65
C CYS A 263 -30.18 -22.99 -23.60
N LEU A 264 -30.56 -21.76 -23.96
CA LEU A 264 -31.97 -21.37 -24.09
C LEU A 264 -32.69 -22.17 -25.18
N LEU A 265 -32.05 -22.36 -26.34
CA LEU A 265 -32.59 -23.20 -27.42
C LEU A 265 -32.74 -24.66 -27.00
N LEU A 266 -31.80 -25.21 -26.23
CA LEU A 266 -31.89 -26.57 -25.68
C LEU A 266 -33.05 -26.72 -24.70
N ILE A 267 -33.23 -25.75 -23.79
CA ILE A 267 -34.34 -25.73 -22.84
C ILE A 267 -35.68 -25.64 -23.58
N VAL A 268 -35.78 -24.77 -24.59
CA VAL A 268 -36.97 -24.66 -25.43
C VAL A 268 -37.22 -25.97 -26.19
N ALA A 269 -36.22 -26.56 -26.83
CA ALA A 269 -36.36 -27.82 -27.55
C ALA A 269 -36.79 -28.99 -26.64
N LEU A 270 -36.20 -29.10 -25.44
CA LEU A 270 -36.55 -30.12 -24.46
C LEU A 270 -37.97 -29.92 -23.93
N THR A 271 -38.39 -28.69 -23.66
CA THR A 271 -39.77 -28.42 -23.22
C THR A 271 -40.78 -28.74 -24.32
N PHE A 272 -40.49 -28.42 -25.58
CA PHE A 272 -41.33 -28.84 -26.72
C PHE A 272 -41.40 -30.37 -26.84
N TYR A 273 -40.27 -31.07 -26.74
CA TYR A 273 -40.24 -32.54 -26.82
C TYR A 273 -41.05 -33.21 -25.70
N LEU A 274 -40.96 -32.69 -24.48
CA LEU A 274 -41.69 -33.20 -23.32
C LEU A 274 -43.20 -32.90 -23.38
N LEU A 275 -43.58 -31.74 -23.93
CA LEU A 275 -44.99 -31.33 -24.04
C LEU A 275 -45.72 -31.99 -25.21
N MET A 276 -45.03 -32.24 -26.32
CA MET A 276 -45.65 -32.82 -27.51
C MET A 276 -45.76 -34.35 -27.43
N GLY A 277 -45.05 -34.99 -26.49
CA GLY A 277 -44.99 -36.44 -26.38
C GLY A 277 -44.28 -37.08 -27.58
N SER A 278 -43.52 -38.15 -27.35
CA SER A 278 -43.05 -38.98 -28.46
C SER A 278 -44.26 -39.56 -29.21
N PRO A 279 -44.33 -39.48 -30.55
CA PRO A 279 -45.41 -40.06 -31.33
C PRO A 279 -45.55 -41.58 -31.12
#